data_AF-A0A3D5MNB0-F1
#
_entry.id   AF-A0A3D5MNB0-F1
#
_cell.length_a   1.000
_cell.length_b   1.000
_cell.length_c   1.000
_cell.angle_alpha   90.00
_cell.angle_beta   90.00
_cell.angle_gamma   90.00
#
_symmetry.space_group_name_H-M   'P 1'
#
loop_
_entity.id
_entity.type
_entity.pdbx_description
1 polymer ?
#
loop_
_entity_poly.entity_id
_entity_poly.type
_entity_poly.pdbx_seq_one_letter_code
_entity_poly.pdbx_strand_id
1 'polypeptide(L)'
;MDMRRPFRVSAPFEPLGLCGSGVVSAVAEMLRAGVLRADGRMADPSGHGFTLVEAERSGTGRPIVFTQADVRAVQLAKGAVAAGVALLCETTGIDPSALSEILLSGAFGNYLDIADARRIGLLPNLPGVPVRPVGNAAGAGAQMCLLSREKRSGAWLLASEIEPVDLARHPDFQKVFTRNLAFPPG
;
A
#
# COMPACT_ATOMS: atom_id res chain seq x y z
N MET A 1 20.88 -14.16 9.08
CA MET A 1 20.71 -13.57 7.74
C MET A 1 20.43 -12.09 7.96
N ASP A 2 21.41 -11.25 7.69
CA ASP A 2 21.41 -9.84 8.12
C ASP A 2 20.62 -8.99 7.12
N MET A 3 19.46 -8.46 7.53
CA MET A 3 18.68 -7.52 6.73
C MET A 3 19.46 -6.20 6.64
N ARG A 4 20.11 -5.97 5.51
CA ARG A 4 21.04 -4.84 5.29
C ARG A 4 20.40 -3.44 5.34
N ARG A 5 19.07 -3.32 5.54
CA ARG A 5 18.39 -2.03 5.72
C ARG A 5 17.93 -1.87 7.16
N PRO A 6 18.45 -0.87 7.91
CA PRO A 6 17.96 -0.57 9.23
C PRO A 6 16.51 -0.05 9.16
N PHE A 7 15.65 -0.57 10.05
CA PHE A 7 14.30 -0.02 10.23
C PHE A 7 14.39 1.45 10.67
N ARG A 8 13.53 2.30 10.10
CA ARG A 8 13.40 3.70 10.52
C ARG A 8 12.25 3.83 11.50
N VAL A 9 12.51 4.46 12.64
CA VAL A 9 11.49 4.83 13.61
C VAL A 9 11.12 6.30 13.40
N SER A 10 9.84 6.61 13.37
CA SER A 10 9.33 7.97 13.10
C SER A 10 9.59 8.97 14.23
N ALA A 11 10.00 8.50 15.40
CA ALA A 11 10.24 9.28 16.61
C ALA A 11 11.56 8.83 17.27
N PRO A 12 12.20 9.65 18.13
CA PRO A 12 13.47 9.33 18.78
C PRO A 12 13.34 8.28 19.92
N PHE A 13 12.23 7.55 19.96
CA PHE A 13 11.92 6.55 20.99
C PHE A 13 12.04 5.14 20.41
N GLU A 14 12.09 4.16 21.31
CA GLU A 14 12.07 2.76 20.93
C GLU A 14 10.76 2.42 20.19
N PRO A 15 10.81 1.53 19.17
CA PRO A 15 9.64 1.15 18.39
C PRO A 15 8.58 0.44 19.24
N LEU A 16 7.34 0.85 19.03
CA LEU A 16 6.15 0.26 19.69
C LEU A 16 5.36 -0.69 18.79
N GLY A 17 5.58 -0.61 17.47
CA GLY A 17 4.86 -1.39 16.47
C GLY A 17 5.21 -0.93 15.05
N LEU A 18 4.40 -1.34 14.07
CA LEU A 18 4.55 -0.97 12.67
C LEU A 18 3.50 0.05 12.26
N CYS A 19 3.94 1.09 11.55
CA CYS A 19 3.06 1.94 10.77
C CYS A 19 2.78 1.31 9.39
N GLY A 20 1.79 1.87 8.68
CA GLY A 20 1.40 1.37 7.37
C GLY A 20 2.52 1.31 6.32
N SER A 21 3.37 2.34 6.24
CA SER A 21 4.55 2.32 5.36
C SER A 21 5.59 1.31 5.83
N GLY A 22 5.76 1.15 7.15
CA GLY A 22 6.63 0.13 7.74
C GLY A 22 6.21 -1.29 7.38
N VAL A 23 4.89 -1.57 7.30
CA VAL A 23 4.37 -2.86 6.83
C VAL A 23 4.75 -3.12 5.37
N VAL A 24 4.58 -2.13 4.48
CA VAL A 24 4.93 -2.28 3.06
C VAL A 24 6.43 -2.53 2.88
N SER A 25 7.28 -1.75 3.54
CA SER A 25 8.73 -1.94 3.49
C SER A 25 9.17 -3.26 4.12
N ALA A 26 8.59 -3.68 5.24
CA ALA A 26 8.90 -4.96 5.85
C ALA A 26 8.59 -6.12 4.89
N VAL A 27 7.41 -6.13 4.27
CA VAL A 27 7.04 -7.18 3.30
C VAL A 27 7.96 -7.14 2.07
N ALA A 28 8.29 -5.96 1.55
CA ALA A 28 9.21 -5.81 0.42
C ALA A 28 10.61 -6.37 0.73
N GLU A 29 11.16 -6.06 1.92
CA GLU A 29 12.45 -6.57 2.37
C GLU A 29 12.41 -8.07 2.67
N MET A 30 11.35 -8.58 3.30
CA MET A 30 11.17 -10.01 3.55
C MET A 30 11.11 -10.82 2.23
N LEU A 31 10.50 -10.26 1.17
CA LEU A 31 10.54 -10.85 -0.17
C LEU A 31 11.96 -10.84 -0.76
N ARG A 32 12.71 -9.73 -0.63
CA ARG A 32 14.10 -9.63 -1.11
C ARG A 32 15.03 -10.60 -0.37
N ALA A 33 14.81 -10.77 0.92
CA ALA A 33 15.57 -11.67 1.79
C ALA A 33 15.12 -13.14 1.69
N GLY A 34 14.11 -13.48 0.88
CA GLY A 34 13.60 -14.85 0.77
C GLY A 34 12.92 -15.39 2.04
N VAL A 35 12.63 -14.52 3.01
CA VAL A 35 11.81 -14.83 4.19
C VAL A 35 10.36 -15.06 3.78
N LEU A 36 9.91 -14.35 2.74
CA LEU A 36 8.62 -14.55 2.09
C LEU A 36 8.79 -15.09 0.67
N ARG A 37 7.97 -16.06 0.33
CA ARG A 37 7.77 -16.54 -1.04
C ARG A 37 6.74 -15.66 -1.77
N ALA A 38 6.71 -15.74 -3.10
CA ALA A 38 5.79 -14.96 -3.93
C ALA A 38 4.30 -15.27 -3.63
N ASP A 39 3.97 -16.48 -3.22
CA ASP A 39 2.62 -16.87 -2.77
C ASP A 39 2.25 -16.33 -1.36
N GLY A 40 3.19 -15.63 -0.71
CA GLY A 40 3.06 -15.08 0.64
C GLY A 40 3.29 -16.08 1.76
N ARG A 41 3.78 -17.29 1.47
CA ARG A 41 4.18 -18.23 2.52
C ARG A 41 5.51 -17.80 3.13
N MET A 42 5.57 -17.77 4.46
CA MET A 42 6.80 -17.58 5.21
C MET A 42 7.70 -18.81 5.11
N ALA A 43 9.01 -18.60 5.05
CA ALA A 43 10.01 -19.66 4.96
C ALA A 43 10.08 -20.51 6.24
N ASP A 44 9.86 -19.89 7.41
CA ASP A 44 9.82 -20.59 8.69
C ASP A 44 8.49 -21.36 8.86
N PRO A 45 8.52 -22.70 8.92
CA PRO A 45 7.31 -23.51 9.12
C PRO A 45 6.81 -23.52 10.57
N SER A 46 7.56 -22.97 11.54
CA SER A 46 7.21 -23.02 12.97
C SER A 46 5.95 -22.24 13.33
N GLY A 47 5.55 -21.27 12.49
CA GLY A 47 4.33 -20.48 12.66
C GLY A 47 4.47 -19.30 13.61
N HIS A 48 5.63 -19.08 14.24
CA HIS A 48 5.85 -17.99 15.19
C HIS A 48 5.92 -16.60 14.53
N GLY A 49 6.07 -16.52 13.21
CA GLY A 49 6.26 -15.26 12.48
C GLY A 49 7.73 -14.85 12.42
N PHE A 50 7.99 -13.62 12.00
CA PHE A 50 9.33 -13.07 11.85
C PHE A 50 9.52 -11.90 12.82
N THR A 51 10.50 -12.01 13.73
CA THR A 51 10.83 -10.94 14.66
C THR A 51 11.52 -9.80 13.92
N LEU A 52 10.86 -8.64 13.85
CA LEU A 52 11.42 -7.43 13.26
C LEU A 52 12.23 -6.64 14.29
N VAL A 53 11.79 -6.67 15.56
CA VAL A 53 12.46 -6.01 16.68
C VAL A 53 12.40 -6.91 17.89
N GLU A 54 13.56 -7.19 18.49
CA GLU A 54 13.67 -7.94 19.74
C GLU A 54 13.09 -7.16 20.93
N ALA A 55 12.70 -7.89 21.99
CA ALA A 55 12.04 -7.31 23.15
C ALA A 55 12.86 -6.21 23.83
N GLU A 56 14.18 -6.37 23.90
CA GLU A 56 15.14 -5.46 24.52
C GLU A 56 15.27 -4.13 23.75
N ARG A 57 14.81 -4.10 22.50
CA ARG A 57 14.86 -2.93 21.62
C ARG A 57 13.48 -2.35 21.34
N SER A 58 12.41 -2.90 21.93
CA SER A 58 11.05 -2.39 21.79
C SER A 58 10.63 -1.60 23.01
N GLY A 59 9.98 -0.45 22.80
CA GLY A 59 9.42 0.35 23.88
C GLY A 59 8.25 -0.32 24.60
N THR A 60 7.82 -1.51 24.16
CA THR A 60 6.79 -2.32 24.84
C THR A 60 7.36 -3.43 25.72
N GLY A 61 8.69 -3.64 25.71
CA GLY A 61 9.35 -4.78 26.36
C GLY A 61 8.95 -6.14 25.80
N ARG A 62 8.33 -6.17 24.61
CA ARG A 62 7.90 -7.38 23.90
C ARG A 62 8.40 -7.33 22.46
N PRO A 63 8.69 -8.48 21.83
CA PRO A 63 9.17 -8.48 20.46
C PRO A 63 8.07 -7.97 19.51
N ILE A 64 8.47 -7.20 18.50
CA ILE A 64 7.60 -6.82 17.39
C ILE A 64 7.74 -7.89 16.31
N VAL A 65 6.68 -8.69 16.16
CA VAL A 65 6.66 -9.85 15.27
C VAL A 65 5.70 -9.61 14.11
N PHE A 66 6.11 -9.98 12.90
CA PHE A 66 5.28 -9.98 11.71
C PHE A 66 4.86 -11.40 11.36
N THR A 67 3.56 -11.68 11.41
CA THR A 67 3.04 -13.06 11.35
C THR A 67 2.58 -13.44 9.94
N GLN A 68 2.34 -14.73 9.74
CA GLN A 68 1.74 -15.23 8.50
C GLN A 68 0.34 -14.63 8.26
N ALA A 69 -0.44 -14.36 9.32
CA ALA A 69 -1.74 -13.72 9.21
C ALA A 69 -1.61 -12.27 8.73
N ASP A 70 -0.61 -11.53 9.21
CA ASP A 70 -0.33 -10.16 8.75
C ASP A 70 0.03 -10.15 7.26
N VAL A 71 0.83 -11.12 6.80
CA VAL A 71 1.13 -11.27 5.36
C VAL A 71 -0.14 -11.49 4.55
N ARG A 72 -1.08 -12.32 5.02
CA ARG A 72 -2.37 -12.53 4.34
C ARG A 72 -3.20 -11.25 4.30
N ALA A 73 -3.24 -10.48 5.39
CA ALA A 73 -3.91 -9.19 5.42
C ALA A 73 -3.32 -8.21 4.39
N VAL A 74 -1.98 -8.16 4.27
CA VAL A 74 -1.31 -7.35 3.23
C VAL A 74 -1.69 -7.82 1.83
N GLN A 75 -1.72 -9.13 1.56
CA GLN A 75 -2.11 -9.66 0.25
C GLN A 75 -3.54 -9.26 -0.14
N LEU A 76 -4.48 -9.34 0.80
CA LEU A 76 -5.86 -8.91 0.58
C LEU A 76 -5.92 -7.41 0.27
N ALA A 77 -5.27 -6.58 1.08
CA ALA A 77 -5.27 -5.12 0.90
C ALA A 77 -4.65 -4.71 -0.44
N LYS A 78 -3.44 -5.20 -0.74
CA LYS A 78 -2.74 -4.86 -1.98
C LYS A 78 -3.43 -5.45 -3.21
N GLY A 79 -4.02 -6.64 -3.08
CA GLY A 79 -4.78 -7.29 -4.15
C GLY A 79 -6.02 -6.49 -4.53
N ALA A 80 -6.72 -5.94 -3.54
CA ALA A 80 -7.90 -5.10 -3.75
C ALA A 80 -7.55 -3.80 -4.47
N VAL A 81 -6.47 -3.10 -4.04
CA VAL A 81 -6.01 -1.87 -4.69
C VAL A 81 -5.58 -2.13 -6.13
N ALA A 82 -4.74 -3.14 -6.37
CA ALA A 82 -4.27 -3.47 -7.71
C ALA A 82 -5.41 -3.90 -8.65
N ALA A 83 -6.39 -4.65 -8.14
CA ALA A 83 -7.57 -5.04 -8.91
C ALA A 83 -8.45 -3.84 -9.24
N GLY A 84 -8.64 -2.93 -8.28
CA GLY A 84 -9.43 -1.72 -8.52
C GLY A 84 -8.82 -0.82 -9.58
N VAL A 85 -7.50 -0.61 -9.56
CA VAL A 85 -6.83 0.16 -10.61
C VAL A 85 -6.97 -0.50 -11.98
N ALA A 86 -6.76 -1.81 -12.07
CA ALA A 86 -6.86 -2.55 -13.33
C ALA A 86 -8.27 -2.48 -13.93
N LEU A 87 -9.29 -2.72 -13.11
CA LEU A 87 -10.69 -2.69 -13.54
C LEU A 87 -11.17 -1.28 -13.89
N LEU A 88 -10.73 -0.25 -13.16
CA LEU A 88 -11.07 1.13 -13.53
C LEU A 88 -10.51 1.50 -14.91
N CYS A 89 -9.27 1.10 -15.22
CA CYS A 89 -8.70 1.30 -16.55
C CYS A 89 -9.50 0.55 -17.63
N GLU A 90 -9.89 -0.70 -17.35
CA GLU A 90 -10.70 -1.52 -18.25
C GLU A 90 -12.09 -0.89 -18.50
N THR A 91 -12.82 -0.52 -17.45
CA THR A 91 -14.15 0.10 -17.54
C THR A 91 -14.13 1.44 -18.28
N THR A 92 -13.05 2.22 -18.14
CA THR A 92 -12.90 3.52 -18.80
C THR A 92 -12.26 3.44 -20.18
N GLY A 93 -11.79 2.25 -20.60
CA GLY A 93 -11.04 2.06 -21.85
C GLY A 93 -9.68 2.75 -21.88
N ILE A 94 -9.16 3.18 -20.73
CA ILE A 94 -7.86 3.85 -20.62
C ILE A 94 -6.76 2.78 -20.60
N ASP A 95 -5.82 2.88 -21.53
CA ASP A 95 -4.58 2.11 -21.44
C ASP A 95 -3.79 2.55 -20.18
N PRO A 96 -3.47 1.66 -19.24
CA PRO A 96 -2.69 2.01 -18.05
C PRO A 96 -1.36 2.70 -18.37
N SER A 97 -0.73 2.39 -19.51
CA SER A 97 0.52 3.04 -19.94
C SER A 97 0.33 4.49 -20.42
N ALA A 98 -0.90 4.88 -20.74
CA ALA A 98 -1.26 6.25 -21.12
C ALA A 98 -1.54 7.16 -19.90
N LEU A 99 -1.48 6.63 -18.67
CA LEU A 99 -1.63 7.45 -17.47
C LEU A 99 -0.48 8.47 -17.37
N SER A 100 -0.83 9.73 -17.16
CA SER A 100 0.15 10.82 -17.04
C SER A 100 0.85 10.84 -15.68
N GLU A 101 0.13 10.53 -14.60
CA GLU A 101 0.67 10.42 -13.24
C GLU A 101 -0.25 9.59 -12.33
N ILE A 102 0.32 9.03 -11.27
CA ILE A 102 -0.43 8.41 -10.15
C ILE A 102 -0.25 9.29 -8.91
N LEU A 103 -1.35 9.85 -8.42
CA LEU A 103 -1.36 10.64 -7.19
C LEU A 103 -1.66 9.76 -5.99
N LEU A 104 -0.71 9.68 -5.06
CA LEU A 104 -0.85 8.89 -3.84
C LEU A 104 -1.21 9.79 -2.65
N SER A 105 -2.40 9.58 -2.11
CA SER A 105 -2.91 10.32 -0.94
C SER A 105 -3.16 9.40 0.25
N GLY A 106 -3.48 10.00 1.41
CA GLY A 106 -3.79 9.32 2.66
C GLY A 106 -2.58 9.20 3.59
N ALA A 107 -2.81 8.66 4.78
CA ALA A 107 -1.77 8.50 5.81
C ALA A 107 -0.58 7.66 5.34
N PHE A 108 -0.81 6.72 4.42
CA PHE A 108 0.24 5.93 3.77
C PHE A 108 1.08 6.78 2.81
N GLY A 109 0.46 7.71 2.08
CA GLY A 109 1.08 8.37 0.92
C GLY A 109 2.34 9.18 1.23
N ASN A 110 2.41 9.82 2.40
CA ASN A 110 3.54 10.69 2.76
C ASN A 110 4.86 9.95 3.00
N TYR A 111 4.82 8.68 3.38
CA TYR A 111 5.99 7.92 3.82
C TYR A 111 6.13 6.57 3.13
N LEU A 112 5.28 6.29 2.14
CA LEU A 112 5.34 5.06 1.36
C LEU A 112 6.53 5.12 0.40
N ASP A 113 7.44 4.16 0.51
CA ASP A 113 8.48 3.95 -0.51
C ASP A 113 7.83 3.38 -1.78
N ILE A 114 7.94 4.12 -2.88
CA ILE A 114 7.30 3.77 -4.16
C ILE A 114 7.90 2.48 -4.73
N ALA A 115 9.19 2.23 -4.54
CA ALA A 115 9.83 1.01 -5.01
C ALA A 115 9.33 -0.20 -4.20
N ASP A 116 9.16 -0.06 -2.88
CA ASP A 116 8.57 -1.11 -2.04
C ASP A 116 7.10 -1.37 -2.38
N ALA A 117 6.31 -0.31 -2.60
CA ALA A 117 4.91 -0.43 -3.00
C ALA A 117 4.74 -1.15 -4.35
N ARG A 118 5.62 -0.86 -5.32
CA ARG A 118 5.68 -1.60 -6.59
C ARG A 118 6.16 -3.03 -6.38
N ARG A 119 7.17 -3.25 -5.53
CA ARG A 119 7.73 -4.58 -5.24
C ARG A 119 6.69 -5.55 -4.69
N ILE A 120 5.79 -5.07 -3.84
CA ILE A 120 4.70 -5.90 -3.28
C ILE A 120 3.48 -5.98 -4.21
N GLY A 121 3.46 -5.21 -5.30
CA GLY A 121 2.33 -5.12 -6.23
C GLY A 121 1.12 -4.38 -5.65
N LEU A 122 1.34 -3.43 -4.74
CA LEU A 122 0.31 -2.50 -4.28
C LEU A 122 0.03 -1.43 -5.33
N LEU A 123 1.09 -0.91 -5.94
CA LEU A 123 1.01 -0.03 -7.09
C LEU A 123 1.27 -0.82 -8.38
N PRO A 124 0.57 -0.51 -9.48
CA PRO A 124 0.84 -1.16 -10.75
C PRO A 124 2.27 -0.83 -11.21
N ASN A 125 2.93 -1.83 -11.79
CA ASN A 125 4.26 -1.65 -12.36
C ASN A 125 4.12 -1.07 -13.77
N LEU A 126 4.04 0.26 -13.85
CA LEU A 126 3.93 1.01 -15.10
C LEU A 126 5.23 1.82 -15.29
N PRO A 127 6.22 1.27 -16.01
CA PRO A 127 7.47 1.98 -16.29
C PRO A 127 7.14 3.23 -17.12
N GLY A 128 7.48 4.41 -16.60
CA GLY A 128 7.21 5.69 -17.27
C GLY A 128 6.07 6.51 -16.66
N VAL A 129 5.20 5.90 -15.85
CA VAL A 129 4.16 6.65 -15.12
C VAL A 129 4.72 7.13 -13.77
N PRO A 130 4.90 8.45 -13.57
CA PRO A 130 5.39 8.99 -12.31
C PRO A 130 4.37 8.78 -11.19
N VAL A 131 4.86 8.45 -10.00
CA VAL A 131 4.03 8.35 -8.79
C VAL A 131 4.40 9.49 -7.86
N ARG A 132 3.43 10.31 -7.48
CA ARG A 132 3.63 11.50 -6.65
C ARG A 132 2.79 11.44 -5.38
N PRO A 133 3.44 11.39 -4.21
CA PRO A 133 2.78 11.64 -2.93
C PRO A 133 2.17 13.05 -2.90
N VAL A 134 0.92 13.16 -2.49
CA VAL A 134 0.22 14.44 -2.27
C VAL A 134 -0.22 14.64 -0.82
N GLY A 135 0.14 13.70 0.06
CA GLY A 135 -0.20 13.72 1.48
C GLY A 135 -1.69 13.62 1.76
N ASN A 136 -2.13 14.31 2.81
CA ASN A 136 -3.53 14.27 3.23
C ASN A 136 -4.39 15.21 2.36
N ALA A 137 -4.80 14.74 1.17
CA ALA A 137 -5.59 15.52 0.23
C ALA A 137 -6.99 15.83 0.78
N ALA A 138 -7.58 14.94 1.58
CA ALA A 138 -8.85 15.18 2.25
C ALA A 138 -8.76 16.37 3.22
N GLY A 139 -7.70 16.41 4.05
CA GLY A 139 -7.44 17.51 4.97
C GLY A 139 -7.17 18.84 4.25
N ALA A 140 -6.33 18.82 3.21
CA ALA A 140 -6.08 19.99 2.39
C ALA A 140 -7.36 20.49 1.69
N GLY A 141 -8.16 19.57 1.14
CA GLY A 141 -9.47 19.86 0.53
C GLY A 141 -10.45 20.50 1.50
N ALA A 142 -10.52 19.98 2.73
CA ALA A 142 -11.36 20.55 3.77
C ALA A 142 -10.93 21.99 4.13
N GLN A 143 -9.63 22.25 4.27
CA GLN A 143 -9.12 23.61 4.50
C GLN A 143 -9.44 24.56 3.34
N MET A 144 -9.24 24.12 2.09
CA MET A 144 -9.58 24.90 0.90
C MET A 144 -11.07 25.27 0.85
N CYS A 145 -11.96 24.30 1.12
CA CYS A 145 -13.41 24.53 1.16
C CYS A 145 -13.84 25.41 2.34
N LEU A 146 -13.15 25.30 3.49
CA LEU A 146 -13.43 26.13 4.67
C LEU A 146 -13.11 27.60 4.40
N LEU A 147 -11.95 27.87 3.78
CA LEU A 147 -11.41 29.21 3.56
C LEU A 147 -11.94 29.90 2.29
N SER A 148 -12.48 29.16 1.32
CA SER A 148 -13.00 29.73 0.07
C SER A 148 -14.36 29.16 -0.32
N ARG A 149 -15.34 30.07 -0.48
CA ARG A 149 -16.67 29.72 -1.01
C ARG A 149 -16.61 29.23 -2.45
N GLU A 150 -15.77 29.83 -3.27
CA GLU A 150 -15.55 29.42 -4.66
C GLU A 150 -15.02 27.98 -4.75
N LYS A 151 -13.97 27.65 -3.96
CA LYS A 151 -13.43 26.28 -3.92
C LYS A 151 -14.45 25.29 -3.39
N ARG A 152 -15.27 25.68 -2.42
CA ARG A 152 -16.37 24.85 -1.90
C ARG A 152 -17.42 24.58 -2.97
N SER A 153 -17.83 25.59 -3.73
CA SER A 153 -18.76 25.42 -4.85
C SER A 153 -18.17 24.54 -5.96
N GLY A 154 -16.88 24.73 -6.29
CA GLY A 154 -16.18 23.86 -7.24
C GLY A 154 -16.11 22.40 -6.79
N ALA A 155 -15.86 22.15 -5.50
CA ALA A 155 -15.87 20.79 -4.95
C ALA A 155 -17.25 20.12 -5.07
N TRP A 156 -18.34 20.87 -4.90
CA TRP A 156 -19.71 20.37 -5.12
C TRP A 156 -19.96 19.98 -6.58
N LEU A 157 -19.52 20.81 -7.52
CA LEU A 157 -19.65 20.51 -8.96
C LEU A 157 -18.84 19.25 -9.32
N LEU A 158 -17.58 19.17 -8.90
CA LEU A 158 -16.76 17.97 -9.11
C LEU A 158 -17.41 16.72 -8.53
N ALA A 159 -17.96 16.79 -7.32
CA ALA A 159 -18.66 15.67 -6.70
C ALA A 159 -19.88 15.21 -7.51
N SER A 160 -20.57 16.12 -8.21
CA SER A 160 -21.72 15.79 -9.07
C SER A 160 -21.34 15.15 -10.40
N GLU A 161 -20.07 15.23 -10.82
CA GLU A 161 -19.55 14.65 -12.06
C GLU A 161 -18.86 13.29 -11.83
N ILE A 162 -18.61 12.90 -10.57
CA ILE A 162 -17.98 11.62 -10.25
C ILE A 162 -19.00 10.48 -10.41
N GLU A 163 -18.70 9.55 -11.29
CA GLU A 163 -19.43 8.29 -11.44
C GLU A 163 -18.79 7.18 -10.59
N PRO A 164 -19.49 6.65 -9.56
CA PRO A 164 -18.95 5.56 -8.75
C PRO A 164 -19.00 4.24 -9.51
N VAL A 165 -17.85 3.57 -9.62
CA VAL A 165 -17.77 2.23 -10.19
C VAL A 165 -17.82 1.20 -9.06
N ASP A 166 -18.86 0.36 -9.04
CA ASP A 166 -18.97 -0.74 -8.09
C ASP A 166 -18.10 -1.93 -8.53
N LEU A 167 -16.84 -1.89 -8.10
CA LEU A 167 -15.87 -2.93 -8.39
C LEU A 167 -16.27 -4.30 -7.83
N ALA A 168 -16.94 -4.36 -6.68
CA ALA A 168 -17.30 -5.64 -6.06
C ALA A 168 -18.38 -6.40 -6.87
N ARG A 169 -19.17 -5.67 -7.66
CA ARG A 169 -20.17 -6.23 -8.57
C ARG A 169 -19.64 -6.46 -9.99
N HIS A 170 -18.40 -6.05 -10.28
CA HIS A 170 -17.80 -6.28 -11.57
C HIS A 170 -17.60 -7.80 -11.81
N PRO A 171 -18.06 -8.38 -12.93
CA PRO A 171 -17.99 -9.82 -13.17
C PRO A 171 -16.58 -10.40 -13.03
N ASP A 172 -15.56 -9.64 -13.46
CA ASP A 172 -14.16 -10.05 -13.38
C ASP A 172 -13.46 -9.72 -12.06
N PHE A 173 -14.11 -9.09 -11.08
CA PHE A 173 -13.45 -8.65 -9.85
C PHE A 173 -12.74 -9.79 -9.13
N GLN A 174 -13.44 -10.90 -8.88
CA GLN A 174 -12.85 -12.00 -8.13
C GLN A 174 -11.65 -12.61 -8.86
N LYS A 175 -11.70 -12.67 -10.20
CA LYS A 175 -10.62 -13.17 -11.05
C LYS A 175 -9.41 -12.24 -10.99
N VAL A 176 -9.61 -10.93 -11.17
CA VAL A 176 -8.54 -9.93 -11.15
C VAL A 176 -7.95 -9.81 -9.74
N PHE A 177 -8.78 -9.78 -8.70
CA PHE A 177 -8.38 -9.78 -7.30
C PHE A 177 -7.50 -10.99 -6.96
N THR A 178 -7.96 -12.20 -7.26
CA THR A 178 -7.21 -13.44 -6.97
C THR A 178 -5.87 -13.46 -7.68
N ARG A 179 -5.81 -13.01 -8.94
CA ARG A 179 -4.55 -12.88 -9.71
C ARG A 179 -3.56 -11.93 -9.05
N ASN A 180 -4.06 -10.92 -8.34
CA ASN A 180 -3.25 -9.91 -7.66
C ASN A 180 -2.95 -10.23 -6.19
N LEU A 181 -3.33 -11.39 -5.65
CA LEU A 181 -2.96 -11.78 -4.27
C LEU A 181 -1.47 -12.15 -4.14
N ALA A 182 -0.92 -12.88 -5.11
CA ALA A 182 0.50 -13.24 -5.12
C ALA A 182 1.37 -11.99 -5.31
N PHE A 183 2.50 -11.93 -4.61
CA PHE A 183 3.48 -10.86 -4.81
C PHE A 183 4.13 -10.99 -6.19
N PRO A 184 4.39 -9.87 -6.90
CA PRO A 184 5.07 -9.92 -8.19
C PRO A 184 6.43 -10.61 -8.10
N PRO A 185 6.89 -11.27 -9.18
CA PRO A 185 8.27 -11.75 -9.25
C PRO A 185 9.25 -10.59 -9.06
N GLY A 186 10.39 -10.88 -8.42
CA GLY A 186 11.44 -9.91 -8.09
C GLY A 186 12.39 -9.67 -9.24
#